data_AF-A0A934AW87-F1
#
_entry.id   AF-A0A934AW87-F1
#
_cell.length_a   1.000
_cell.length_b   1.000
_cell.length_c   1.000
_cell.angle_alpha   90.00
_cell.angle_beta   90.00
_cell.angle_gamma   90.00
#
_symmetry.space_group_name_H-M   'P 1'
#
loop_
_entity.id
_entity.type
_entity.pdbx_description
1 polymer ?
#
loop_
_entity_poly.entity_id
_entity_poly.type
_entity_poly.pdbx_seq_one_letter_code
_entity_poly.pdbx_strand_id
1 'polypeptide(L)'
;MRSRAAASILSDAGFTNIASMQGGIRAWEGLVAAGPPEAGMAFFGDAAKPDELAVFAWMLEEGSRQFYMRLDDYLKDEEARQLFQSLAKAEESHEKTLAELYKSFSGGSAIGDKPMTEKGEFMEGGVRVDESLLWARDKDVTAILEYAISLEANAYDLYIKMGRRFEGDAQKVFSLLGDEEKKHLERLAGLLEKKV
;
A
#
# COMPACT_ATOMS: atom_id res chain seq x y z
N MET A 1 23.14 -11.89 -5.85
CA MET A 1 23.30 -11.79 -4.38
C MET A 1 21.95 -11.84 -3.67
N ARG A 2 20.92 -11.11 -4.15
CA ARG A 2 19.57 -11.06 -3.54
C ARG A 2 18.85 -12.42 -3.42
N SER A 3 18.94 -13.30 -4.41
CA SER A 3 18.31 -14.64 -4.37
C SER A 3 18.85 -15.56 -3.26
N ARG A 4 20.17 -15.55 -3.02
CA ARG A 4 20.78 -16.33 -1.93
C ARG A 4 20.48 -15.75 -0.55
N ALA A 5 20.41 -14.43 -0.42
CA ALA A 5 20.01 -13.79 0.83
C ALA A 5 18.56 -14.15 1.20
N ALA A 6 17.63 -14.06 0.24
CA ALA A 6 16.24 -14.48 0.44
C ALA A 6 16.11 -15.97 0.79
N ALA A 7 16.86 -16.85 0.10
CA ALA A 7 16.89 -18.27 0.41
C ALA A 7 17.42 -18.56 1.83
N SER A 8 18.43 -17.82 2.30
CA SER A 8 18.93 -17.94 3.68
C SER A 8 17.87 -17.53 4.69
N ILE A 9 17.17 -16.42 4.48
CA ILE A 9 16.09 -15.94 5.36
C ILE A 9 14.96 -16.99 5.44
N LEU A 10 14.57 -17.57 4.31
CA LEU A 10 13.56 -18.64 4.29
C LEU A 10 14.02 -19.90 5.02
N SER A 11 15.31 -20.23 4.94
CA SER A 11 15.90 -21.37 5.66
C SER A 11 15.85 -21.13 7.15
N ASP A 12 16.21 -19.93 7.59
CA ASP A 12 16.17 -19.53 9.00
C ASP A 12 14.73 -19.49 9.54
N ALA A 13 13.75 -19.22 8.68
CA ALA A 13 12.33 -19.28 8.99
C ALA A 13 11.74 -20.71 8.98
N GLY A 14 12.55 -21.75 8.75
CA GLY A 14 12.15 -23.15 8.87
C GLY A 14 11.55 -23.78 7.61
N PHE A 15 11.63 -23.10 6.46
CA PHE A 15 11.22 -23.71 5.19
C PHE A 15 12.26 -24.74 4.74
N THR A 16 11.79 -25.90 4.29
CA THR A 16 12.66 -27.06 3.99
C THR A 16 12.93 -27.28 2.51
N ASN A 17 12.12 -26.69 1.62
CA ASN A 17 12.28 -26.80 0.18
C ASN A 17 12.53 -25.44 -0.45
N ILE A 18 13.79 -24.99 -0.42
CA ILE A 18 14.20 -23.66 -0.86
C ILE A 18 15.11 -23.79 -2.07
N ALA A 19 14.70 -23.16 -3.17
CA ALA A 19 15.52 -23.08 -4.37
C ALA A 19 16.14 -21.67 -4.49
N SER A 20 17.39 -21.61 -4.96
CA SER A 20 18.02 -20.37 -5.40
C SER A 20 18.61 -20.57 -6.79
N MET A 21 18.42 -19.59 -7.67
CA MET A 21 19.01 -19.59 -9.00
C MET A 21 20.53 -19.35 -8.95
N GLN A 22 21.30 -20.29 -9.49
CA GLN A 22 22.75 -20.17 -9.64
C GLN A 22 23.07 -19.04 -10.63
N GLY A 23 23.96 -18.12 -10.25
CA GLY A 23 24.22 -16.88 -11.01
C GLY A 23 23.26 -15.72 -10.72
N GLY A 24 22.17 -15.96 -9.98
CA GLY A 24 21.16 -14.96 -9.66
C GLY A 24 20.49 -14.36 -10.90
N ILE A 25 19.90 -13.18 -10.79
CA ILE A 25 19.19 -12.52 -11.91
C ILE A 25 20.05 -12.35 -13.19
N ARG A 26 21.38 -12.34 -13.08
CA ARG A 26 22.30 -12.25 -14.23
C ARG A 26 22.40 -13.54 -15.05
N ALA A 27 21.96 -14.67 -14.50
CA ALA A 27 21.89 -15.95 -15.19
C ALA A 27 20.46 -16.30 -15.63
N TRP A 28 19.53 -15.35 -15.53
CA TRP A 28 18.18 -15.49 -16.06
C TRP A 28 18.21 -15.25 -17.57
N GLU A 29 17.92 -16.28 -18.37
CA GLU A 29 17.92 -16.22 -19.84
C GLU A 29 16.51 -16.25 -20.45
N GLY A 30 15.46 -16.04 -19.63
CA GLY A 30 14.08 -16.29 -20.01
C GLY A 30 13.07 -15.21 -19.64
N LEU A 31 11.79 -15.58 -19.61
CA LEU A 31 10.63 -14.69 -19.46
C LEU A 31 10.79 -13.70 -18.28
N VAL A 32 10.74 -12.41 -18.54
CA VAL A 32 10.66 -11.42 -17.45
C VAL A 32 9.23 -11.45 -16.93
N ALA A 33 9.05 -11.64 -15.61
CA ALA A 33 7.75 -11.47 -14.99
C ALA A 33 7.31 -10.02 -15.18
N ALA A 34 6.27 -9.81 -16.00
CA ALA A 34 5.62 -8.52 -16.11
C ALA A 34 4.60 -8.42 -14.97
N GLY A 35 4.56 -7.27 -14.31
CA GLY A 35 3.66 -7.01 -13.19
C GLY A 35 3.23 -5.55 -13.15
N PRO A 36 2.49 -5.13 -12.12
CA PRO A 36 2.30 -3.72 -11.84
C PRO A 36 3.65 -3.01 -11.60
N PRO A 37 3.68 -1.66 -11.63
CA PRO A 37 4.88 -0.91 -11.26
C PRO A 37 5.43 -1.38 -9.91
N GLU A 38 6.75 -1.58 -9.84
CA GLU A 38 7.40 -2.13 -8.65
C GLU A 38 7.30 -1.16 -7.47
N ALA A 39 6.80 -1.66 -6.33
CA ALA A 39 6.90 -0.97 -5.05
C ALA A 39 8.38 -0.83 -4.67
N GLY A 40 8.90 0.41 -4.73
CA GLY A 40 10.18 0.74 -4.15
C GLY A 40 9.97 1.06 -2.69
N MET A 41 10.42 0.19 -1.76
CA MET A 41 10.34 0.38 -0.30
C MET A 41 10.46 1.86 0.08
N ALA A 42 9.33 2.53 0.26
CA ALA A 42 9.31 3.95 0.55
C ALA A 42 9.81 4.14 1.97
N PHE A 43 11.08 4.57 2.10
CA PHE A 43 11.57 5.55 3.06
C PHE A 43 10.96 5.59 4.47
N PHE A 44 10.68 4.45 5.11
CA PHE A 44 10.33 4.41 6.55
C PHE A 44 11.53 4.69 7.48
N GLY A 45 12.74 4.73 6.93
CA GLY A 45 13.99 4.75 7.69
C GLY A 45 14.21 6.00 8.54
N ASP A 46 13.70 7.16 8.10
CA ASP A 46 14.08 8.44 8.71
C ASP A 46 12.98 9.08 9.57
N ALA A 47 11.71 8.69 9.41
CA ALA A 47 10.62 9.23 10.22
C ALA A 47 10.63 8.60 11.61
N ALA A 48 11.03 9.40 12.60
CA ALA A 48 11.24 8.96 13.98
C ALA A 48 10.04 9.26 14.89
N LYS A 49 9.24 10.27 14.54
CA LYS A 49 8.18 10.81 15.40
C LYS A 49 6.78 10.49 14.89
N PRO A 50 5.79 10.35 15.80
CA PRO A 50 4.40 10.06 15.42
C PRO A 50 3.77 11.08 14.44
N ASP A 51 4.09 12.36 14.56
CA ASP A 51 3.57 13.43 13.70
C ASP A 51 4.15 13.38 12.27
N GLU A 52 5.44 13.09 12.13
CA GLU A 52 6.07 12.86 10.82
C GLU A 52 5.49 11.65 10.11
N LEU A 53 5.23 10.57 10.85
CA LEU A 53 4.63 9.36 10.31
C LEU A 53 3.16 9.53 9.96
N ALA A 54 2.39 10.28 10.75
CA ALA A 54 0.99 10.60 10.43
C ALA A 54 0.89 11.38 9.11
N VAL A 55 1.80 12.34 8.90
CA VAL A 55 1.94 13.09 7.62
C VAL A 55 2.25 12.16 6.46
N PHE A 56 3.17 11.22 6.66
CA PHE A 56 3.58 10.31 5.60
C PHE A 56 2.47 9.33 5.24
N ALA A 57 1.87 8.67 6.24
CA ALA A 57 0.71 7.80 6.02
C ALA A 57 -0.42 8.57 5.31
N TRP A 58 -0.71 9.80 5.73
CA TRP A 58 -1.72 10.65 5.08
C TRP A 58 -1.45 10.86 3.59
N MET A 59 -0.18 11.04 3.20
CA MET A 59 0.19 11.20 1.79
C MET A 59 -0.02 9.91 0.98
N LEU A 60 0.28 8.76 1.56
CA LEU A 60 0.06 7.46 0.93
C LEU A 60 -1.43 7.18 0.76
N GLU A 61 -2.24 7.48 1.78
CA GLU A 61 -3.71 7.39 1.72
C GLU A 61 -4.29 8.26 0.61
N GLU A 62 -3.86 9.53 0.51
CA GLU A 62 -4.29 10.39 -0.59
C GLU A 62 -3.87 9.83 -1.96
N GLY A 63 -2.69 9.21 -2.07
CA GLY A 63 -2.27 8.52 -3.27
C GLY A 63 -3.19 7.35 -3.64
N SER A 64 -3.46 6.46 -2.68
CA SER A 64 -4.37 5.31 -2.84
C SER A 64 -5.79 5.76 -3.20
N ARG A 65 -6.29 6.81 -2.53
CA ARG A 65 -7.58 7.44 -2.82
C ARG A 65 -7.66 7.92 -4.26
N GLN A 66 -6.65 8.68 -4.72
CA GLN A 66 -6.59 9.18 -6.09
C GLN A 66 -6.53 8.05 -7.11
N PHE A 67 -5.78 6.98 -6.83
CA PHE A 67 -5.76 5.79 -7.66
C PHE A 67 -7.15 5.17 -7.77
N TYR A 68 -7.79 4.82 -6.66
CA TYR A 68 -9.10 4.18 -6.65
C TYR A 68 -10.20 5.03 -7.27
N MET A 69 -10.23 6.34 -7.03
CA MET A 69 -11.20 7.25 -7.66
C MET A 69 -11.06 7.27 -9.18
N ARG A 70 -9.84 7.20 -9.70
CA ARG A 70 -9.56 7.38 -11.13
C ARG A 70 -9.60 6.09 -11.93
N LEU A 71 -9.72 4.93 -11.27
CA LEU A 71 -10.00 3.66 -11.95
C LEU A 71 -11.36 3.66 -12.67
N ASP A 72 -12.29 4.51 -12.23
CA ASP A 72 -13.60 4.69 -12.84
C ASP A 72 -13.53 5.12 -14.32
N ASP A 73 -12.43 5.77 -14.73
CA ASP A 73 -12.22 6.18 -16.12
C ASP A 73 -11.99 5.00 -17.09
N TYR A 74 -11.63 3.82 -16.56
CA TYR A 74 -11.13 2.68 -17.34
C TYR A 74 -11.88 1.37 -17.06
N LEU A 75 -12.42 1.20 -15.86
CA LEU A 75 -13.13 -0.02 -15.48
C LEU A 75 -14.50 -0.12 -16.15
N LYS A 76 -14.77 -1.29 -16.73
CA LYS A 76 -16.08 -1.66 -17.31
C LYS A 76 -16.93 -2.51 -16.37
N ASP A 77 -16.31 -3.19 -15.41
CA ASP A 77 -17.01 -4.03 -14.44
C ASP A 77 -17.64 -3.16 -13.34
N GLU A 78 -18.97 -3.14 -13.28
CA GLU A 78 -19.72 -2.28 -12.37
C GLU A 78 -19.55 -2.65 -10.90
N GLU A 79 -19.41 -3.94 -10.58
CA GLU A 79 -19.19 -4.41 -9.20
C GLU A 79 -17.80 -3.95 -8.71
N ALA A 80 -16.78 -4.03 -9.56
CA ALA A 80 -15.45 -3.52 -9.26
C ALA A 80 -15.44 -1.99 -9.14
N ARG A 81 -16.11 -1.26 -10.04
CA ARG A 81 -16.24 0.21 -9.93
C ARG A 81 -16.82 0.62 -8.58
N GLN A 82 -17.91 -0.02 -8.16
CA GLN A 82 -18.55 0.25 -6.87
C GLN A 82 -17.63 -0.08 -5.68
N LEU A 83 -16.88 -1.18 -5.76
CA LEU A 83 -15.87 -1.53 -4.76
C LEU A 83 -14.79 -0.45 -4.67
N PHE A 84 -14.14 -0.07 -5.77
CA PHE A 84 -13.07 0.94 -5.75
C PHE A 84 -13.57 2.33 -5.32
N GLN A 85 -14.77 2.74 -5.73
CA GLN A 85 -15.38 3.98 -5.23
C GLN A 85 -15.63 3.95 -3.71
N SER A 86 -15.93 2.78 -3.15
CA SER A 86 -16.09 2.63 -1.72
C SER A 86 -14.76 2.62 -0.96
N LEU A 87 -13.69 2.04 -1.54
CA LEU A 87 -12.33 2.09 -0.99
C LEU A 87 -11.81 3.52 -0.98
N ALA A 88 -11.98 4.26 -2.07
CA ALA A 88 -11.66 5.69 -2.11
C ALA A 88 -12.33 6.52 -0.99
N LYS A 89 -13.56 6.18 -0.58
CA LYS A 89 -14.24 6.84 0.55
C LYS A 89 -13.68 6.42 1.90
N ALA A 90 -13.20 5.18 2.01
CA ALA A 90 -12.52 4.69 3.19
C ALA A 90 -11.17 5.42 3.36
N GLU A 91 -10.39 5.57 2.30
CA GLU A 91 -9.12 6.32 2.35
C GLU A 91 -9.33 7.78 2.76
N GLU A 92 -10.40 8.43 2.28
CA GLU A 92 -10.75 9.78 2.75
C GLU A 92 -11.02 9.83 4.27
N SER A 93 -11.52 8.73 4.84
CA SER A 93 -11.76 8.60 6.29
C SER A 93 -10.46 8.30 7.04
N HIS A 94 -9.56 7.53 6.46
CA HIS A 94 -8.20 7.32 6.98
C HIS A 94 -7.42 8.64 7.02
N GLU A 95 -7.47 9.42 5.94
CA GLU A 95 -6.88 10.77 5.86
C GLU A 95 -7.38 11.68 7.00
N LYS A 96 -8.68 11.67 7.30
CA LYS A 96 -9.24 12.46 8.41
C LYS A 96 -8.70 12.00 9.75
N THR A 97 -8.67 10.69 9.98
CA THR A 97 -8.13 10.08 11.21
C THR A 97 -6.65 10.43 11.40
N LEU A 98 -5.85 10.37 10.34
CA LEU A 98 -4.43 10.72 10.36
C LEU A 98 -4.20 12.22 10.58
N ALA A 99 -5.06 13.07 10.01
CA ALA A 99 -5.02 14.51 10.25
C ALA A 99 -5.32 14.86 11.72
N GLU A 100 -6.28 14.17 12.35
CA GLU A 100 -6.57 14.31 13.78
C GLU A 100 -5.41 13.81 14.65
N LEU A 101 -4.81 12.67 14.29
CA LEU A 101 -3.64 12.14 14.97
C LEU A 101 -2.48 13.15 14.91
N TYR A 102 -2.18 13.68 13.73
CA TYR A 102 -1.16 14.72 13.54
C TYR A 102 -1.42 15.93 14.45
N LYS A 103 -2.66 16.43 14.45
CA LYS A 103 -3.06 17.59 15.26
C LYS A 103 -2.81 17.37 16.76
N SER A 104 -2.99 16.14 17.25
CA SER A 104 -2.77 15.80 18.66
C SER A 104 -1.28 15.88 19.06
N PHE A 105 -0.36 15.59 18.14
CA PHE A 105 1.09 15.65 18.37
C PHE A 105 1.74 16.99 17.98
N SER A 106 1.15 17.74 17.04
CA SER A 106 1.70 18.99 16.51
C SER A 106 1.32 20.24 17.31
N GLY A 107 0.78 20.07 18.53
CA GLY A 107 0.31 21.18 19.35
C GLY A 107 -0.91 21.91 18.78
N GLY A 108 -1.73 21.23 17.97
CA GLY A 108 -2.94 21.78 17.37
C GLY A 108 -2.79 22.28 15.93
N SER A 109 -1.60 22.18 15.33
CA SER A 109 -1.35 22.57 13.93
C SER A 109 -2.11 21.67 12.95
N ALA A 110 -2.60 22.22 11.85
CA ALA A 110 -3.29 21.43 10.84
C ALA A 110 -2.27 20.71 9.94
N ILE A 111 -2.59 19.50 9.49
CA ILE A 111 -1.69 18.71 8.64
C ILE A 111 -1.37 19.42 7.32
N GLY A 112 -2.30 20.23 6.82
CA GLY A 112 -2.14 21.05 5.62
C GLY A 112 -1.18 22.23 5.78
N ASP A 113 -0.78 22.59 7.00
CA ASP A 113 0.22 23.63 7.24
C ASP A 113 1.65 23.14 6.94
N LYS A 114 1.84 21.82 6.82
CA LYS A 114 3.13 21.23 6.47
C LYS A 114 3.33 21.28 4.96
N PRO A 115 4.45 21.85 4.46
CA PRO A 115 4.76 21.81 3.05
C PRO A 115 4.98 20.36 2.61
N MET A 116 4.05 19.84 1.82
CA MET A 116 4.11 18.52 1.18
C MET A 116 4.41 18.75 -0.31
N THR A 117 5.62 18.42 -0.76
CA THR A 117 6.03 18.61 -2.15
C THR A 117 5.45 17.57 -3.11
N GLU A 118 4.95 16.44 -2.58
CA GLU A 118 4.59 15.24 -3.37
C GLU A 118 3.20 14.69 -2.97
N LYS A 119 2.28 15.57 -2.57
CA LYS A 119 0.93 15.17 -2.12
C LYS A 119 0.17 14.44 -3.24
N GLY A 120 -0.25 13.20 -2.97
CA GLY A 120 -1.00 12.38 -3.92
C GLY A 120 -0.21 11.92 -5.13
N GLU A 121 1.13 12.06 -5.11
CA GLU A 121 1.98 11.55 -6.18
C GLU A 121 2.30 10.07 -6.00
N PHE A 122 2.45 9.64 -4.74
CA PHE A 122 2.80 8.29 -4.35
C PHE A 122 1.70 7.67 -3.50
N MET A 123 1.48 6.38 -3.72
CA MET A 123 0.62 5.53 -2.91
C MET A 123 1.45 4.42 -2.27
N GLU A 124 0.76 3.51 -1.59
CA GLU A 124 1.36 2.41 -0.84
C GLU A 124 2.43 1.64 -1.60
N GLY A 125 3.49 1.28 -0.87
CA GLY A 125 4.69 0.69 -1.47
C GLY A 125 5.58 1.67 -2.24
N GLY A 126 5.31 2.98 -2.20
CA GLY A 126 6.12 4.00 -2.88
C GLY A 126 5.90 4.07 -4.38
N VAL A 127 4.74 3.59 -4.83
CA VAL A 127 4.42 3.55 -6.26
C VAL A 127 3.78 4.86 -6.68
N ARG A 128 4.13 5.36 -7.88
CA ARG A 128 3.50 6.57 -8.39
C ARG A 128 2.08 6.31 -8.90
N VAL A 129 1.15 7.18 -8.53
CA VAL A 129 -0.26 7.06 -8.94
C VAL A 129 -0.42 7.14 -10.46
N ASP A 130 0.35 8.00 -11.13
CA ASP A 130 0.28 8.18 -12.58
C ASP A 130 0.74 6.93 -13.37
N GLU A 131 1.84 6.31 -12.95
CA GLU A 131 2.35 5.05 -13.50
C GLU A 131 1.34 3.92 -13.32
N SER A 132 0.73 3.83 -12.15
CA SER A 132 -0.28 2.82 -11.83
C SER A 132 -1.57 2.97 -12.62
N LEU A 133 -2.05 4.20 -12.78
CA LEU A 133 -3.20 4.48 -13.65
C LEU A 133 -2.88 4.20 -15.11
N LEU A 134 -1.69 4.55 -15.58
CA LEU A 134 -1.25 4.25 -16.95
C LEU A 134 -1.20 2.73 -17.18
N TRP A 135 -0.64 1.97 -16.23
CA TRP A 135 -0.60 0.52 -16.28
C TRP A 135 -2.00 -0.09 -16.30
N ALA A 136 -2.93 0.40 -15.46
CA ALA A 136 -4.28 -0.14 -15.32
C ALA A 136 -5.15 0.01 -16.57
N ARG A 137 -4.86 0.97 -17.47
CA ARG A 137 -5.66 1.23 -18.69
C ARG A 137 -5.84 0.02 -19.59
N ASP A 138 -4.80 -0.81 -19.69
CA ASP A 138 -4.75 -1.95 -20.59
C ASP A 138 -4.89 -3.28 -19.83
N LYS A 139 -5.50 -3.26 -18.65
CA LYS A 139 -5.65 -4.42 -17.77
C LYS A 139 -7.10 -4.82 -17.62
N ASP A 140 -7.31 -6.11 -17.41
CA ASP A 140 -8.60 -6.62 -16.99
C ASP A 140 -8.84 -6.34 -15.50
N VAL A 141 -10.08 -6.55 -15.08
CA VAL A 141 -10.49 -6.31 -13.70
C VAL A 141 -9.72 -7.20 -12.71
N THR A 142 -9.39 -8.44 -13.11
CA THR A 142 -8.66 -9.41 -12.28
C THR A 142 -7.26 -8.88 -11.93
N ALA A 143 -6.50 -8.43 -12.93
CA ALA A 143 -5.17 -7.86 -12.71
C ALA A 143 -5.22 -6.58 -11.86
N ILE A 144 -6.25 -5.74 -12.02
CA ILE A 144 -6.42 -4.53 -11.21
C ILE A 144 -6.76 -4.89 -9.75
N LEU A 145 -7.60 -5.91 -9.53
CA LEU A 145 -7.92 -6.40 -8.19
C LEU A 145 -6.70 -7.02 -7.49
N GLU A 146 -5.93 -7.85 -8.19
CA GLU A 146 -4.67 -8.42 -7.67
C GLU A 146 -3.68 -7.31 -7.29
N TYR A 147 -3.61 -6.26 -8.11
CA TYR A 147 -2.74 -5.14 -7.82
C TYR A 147 -3.22 -4.36 -6.59
N ALA A 148 -4.51 -4.05 -6.49
CA ALA A 148 -5.07 -3.39 -5.32
C ALA A 148 -4.83 -4.21 -4.03
N ILE A 149 -4.99 -5.54 -4.08
CA ILE A 149 -4.66 -6.43 -2.95
C ILE A 149 -3.20 -6.26 -2.52
N SER A 150 -2.27 -6.10 -3.46
CA SER A 150 -0.86 -5.87 -3.10
C SER A 150 -0.62 -4.51 -2.42
N LEU A 151 -1.37 -3.47 -2.81
CA LEU A 151 -1.31 -2.15 -2.19
C LEU A 151 -1.87 -2.19 -0.76
N GLU A 152 -3.06 -2.76 -0.59
CA GLU A 152 -3.71 -2.92 0.72
C GLU A 152 -2.90 -3.82 1.66
N ALA A 153 -2.20 -4.84 1.14
CA ALA A 153 -1.32 -5.67 1.95
C ALA A 153 -0.11 -4.89 2.48
N ASN A 154 0.42 -3.94 1.68
CA ASN A 154 1.49 -3.05 2.13
C ASN A 154 0.98 -2.08 3.20
N ALA A 155 -0.20 -1.49 3.00
CA ALA A 155 -0.87 -0.62 3.98
C ALA A 155 -1.10 -1.35 5.30
N TYR A 156 -1.63 -2.58 5.23
CA TYR A 156 -1.89 -3.40 6.40
C TYR A 156 -0.61 -3.70 7.20
N ASP A 157 0.46 -4.12 6.51
CA ASP A 157 1.76 -4.38 7.14
C ASP A 157 2.38 -3.10 7.73
N LEU A 158 2.23 -1.97 7.04
CA LEU A 158 2.64 -0.65 7.53
C LEU A 158 1.95 -0.34 8.86
N TYR A 159 0.63 -0.42 8.91
CA TYR A 159 -0.13 -0.08 10.10
C TYR A 159 0.10 -1.02 11.27
N ILE A 160 0.29 -2.33 11.01
CA ILE A 160 0.74 -3.27 12.05
C ILE A 160 2.09 -2.85 12.63
N LYS A 161 3.06 -2.52 11.77
CA LYS A 161 4.41 -2.10 12.22
C LYS A 161 4.32 -0.83 13.06
N MET A 162 3.51 0.14 12.66
CA MET A 162 3.31 1.39 13.40
C MET A 162 2.60 1.16 14.74
N GLY A 163 1.54 0.35 14.77
CA GLY A 163 0.82 -0.01 16.00
C GLY A 163 1.69 -0.76 17.03
N ARG A 164 2.74 -1.46 16.58
CA ARG A 164 3.75 -2.08 17.46
C ARG A 164 4.84 -1.13 17.92
N ARG A 165 5.11 -0.06 17.15
CA ARG A 165 6.20 0.88 17.41
C ARG A 165 5.84 1.96 18.42
N PHE A 166 4.58 2.35 18.48
CA PHE A 166 4.09 3.42 19.35
C PHE A 166 3.22 2.89 20.48
N GLU A 167 2.96 3.76 21.46
CA GLU A 167 2.06 3.53 22.58
C GLU A 167 0.98 4.62 22.62
N GLY A 168 -0.05 4.42 23.44
CA GLY A 168 -1.10 5.42 23.65
C GLY A 168 -2.00 5.61 22.44
N ASP A 169 -2.34 6.86 22.11
CA ASP A 169 -3.34 7.15 21.08
C ASP A 169 -2.83 6.85 19.65
N ALA A 170 -1.54 7.02 19.38
CA ALA A 170 -0.93 6.61 18.12
C ALA A 170 -1.08 5.10 17.87
N GLN A 171 -0.82 4.27 18.89
CA GLN A 171 -1.00 2.83 18.78
C GLN A 171 -2.45 2.47 18.42
N LYS A 172 -3.43 3.10 19.08
CA LYS A 172 -4.84 2.83 18.84
C LYS A 172 -5.25 3.21 17.42
N VAL A 173 -4.82 4.39 16.95
CA VAL A 173 -5.13 4.85 15.59
C VAL A 173 -4.50 3.94 14.54
N PHE A 174 -3.21 3.60 14.65
CA PHE A 174 -2.59 2.72 13.67
C PHE A 174 -3.15 1.30 13.72
N SER A 175 -3.55 0.80 14.89
CA SER A 175 -4.23 -0.50 14.98
C SER A 175 -5.61 -0.48 14.33
N LEU A 176 -6.36 0.62 14.52
CA LEU A 176 -7.66 0.84 13.87
C LEU A 176 -7.52 0.84 12.35
N LEU A 177 -6.59 1.62 11.80
CA LEU A 177 -6.34 1.69 10.35
C LEU A 177 -5.95 0.31 9.80
N GLY A 178 -5.06 -0.42 10.49
CA GLY A 178 -4.72 -1.80 10.10
C GLY A 178 -5.93 -2.75 10.08
N ASP A 179 -6.86 -2.63 11.02
CA ASP A 179 -8.11 -3.40 11.01
C ASP A 179 -9.05 -2.99 9.86
N GLU A 180 -8.98 -1.75 9.37
CA GLU A 180 -9.70 -1.27 8.19
C GLU A 180 -9.08 -1.81 6.89
N GLU A 181 -7.76 -1.76 6.73
CA GLU A 181 -7.09 -2.34 5.55
C GLU A 181 -7.29 -3.84 5.43
N LYS A 182 -7.35 -4.54 6.57
CA LYS A 182 -7.71 -5.96 6.56
C LYS A 182 -9.10 -6.19 5.96
N LYS A 183 -10.08 -5.33 6.23
CA LYS A 183 -11.42 -5.43 5.63
C LYS A 183 -11.37 -5.08 4.15
N HIS A 184 -10.51 -4.14 3.72
CA HIS A 184 -10.29 -3.86 2.30
C HIS A 184 -9.79 -5.11 1.56
N LEU A 185 -8.77 -5.77 2.11
CA LEU A 185 -8.24 -7.03 1.61
C LEU A 185 -9.32 -8.11 1.49
N GLU A 186 -10.12 -8.32 2.53
CA GLU A 186 -11.20 -9.31 2.53
C GLU A 186 -12.22 -9.04 1.40
N ARG A 187 -12.57 -7.77 1.17
CA ARG A 187 -13.51 -7.36 0.12
C ARG A 187 -12.94 -7.50 -1.28
N LEU A 188 -11.68 -7.10 -1.47
CA LEU A 188 -10.97 -7.24 -2.75
C LEU A 188 -10.76 -8.72 -3.10
N ALA A 189 -10.31 -9.54 -2.16
CA ALA A 189 -10.13 -10.97 -2.34
C ALA A 189 -11.48 -11.65 -2.66
N GLY A 190 -12.53 -11.32 -1.91
CA GLY A 190 -13.87 -11.86 -2.17
C GLY A 190 -14.45 -11.46 -3.53
N LEU A 191 -14.09 -10.28 -4.07
CA LEU A 191 -14.45 -9.93 -5.44
C LEU A 191 -13.58 -10.66 -6.46
N LEU A 192 -12.26 -10.74 -6.23
CA LEU A 192 -11.34 -11.47 -7.08
C LEU A 192 -11.80 -12.92 -7.27
N GLU A 193 -12.12 -13.64 -6.19
CA GLU A 193 -12.63 -15.02 -6.23
C GLU A 193 -13.87 -15.21 -7.12
N LYS A 194 -14.69 -14.17 -7.31
CA LYS A 194 -15.85 -14.21 -8.21
C LYS A 194 -15.48 -13.99 -9.68
N LYS A 195 -14.31 -13.40 -9.96
CA LYS A 195 -13.86 -13.02 -11.31
C LYS A 195 -12.88 -14.04 -11.92
N VAL A 196 -12.29 -14.93 -11.11
CA VAL A 196 -11.46 -16.07 -11.56
C VAL A 196 -12.24 -17.35 -11.76
#